data_AF-A0A151QNA9-F1
#
_entry.id   AF-A0A151QNA9-F1
#
_cell.length_a   1.000
_cell.length_b   1.000
_cell.length_c   1.000
_cell.angle_alpha   90.00
_cell.angle_beta   90.00
_cell.angle_gamma   90.00
#
_symmetry.space_group_name_H-M   'P 1'
#
loop_
_entity.id
_entity.type
_entity.pdbx_description
1 polymer ?
#
loop_
_entity_poly.entity_id
_entity_poly.type
_entity_poly.pdbx_seq_one_letter_code
_entity_poly.pdbx_strand_id
1 'polypeptide(L)' 'GCDASVLLNDTDSFTGEKTASQNANSLRGFDVIDNIKSQLETSCPGVVSCADIIAIVAPDSVVAVSNGHWDKHYY' A
#
# COMPACT_ATOMS: atom_id res chain seq x y z
N GLY A 1 6.30 11.13 3.58
CA GLY A 1 7.43 10.35 2.99
C GLY A 1 6.86 9.04 2.50
N CYS A 2 7.62 7.94 2.52
CA CYS A 2 7.05 6.59 2.37
C CYS A 2 6.75 6.02 3.78
N ASP A 3 5.77 6.62 4.45
CA ASP A 3 5.43 6.40 5.87
C ASP A 3 3.98 5.91 6.06
N ALA A 4 3.31 5.55 4.97
CA ALA A 4 1.92 5.10 4.92
C ALA A 4 0.88 6.15 5.40
N SER A 5 1.23 7.43 5.49
CA SER A 5 0.28 8.51 5.82
C SER A 5 -0.96 8.52 4.92
N VAL A 6 -0.78 8.17 3.64
CA VAL A 6 -1.85 8.08 2.63
C VAL A 6 -2.93 7.04 2.95
N LEU A 7 -2.64 6.08 3.83
CA LEU A 7 -3.61 5.04 4.23
C LEU A 7 -4.54 5.49 5.35
N LEU A 8 -4.23 6.59 6.04
CA LEU A 8 -5.04 7.08 7.16
C LEU A 8 -6.36 7.68 6.67
N ASN A 9 -7.45 7.32 7.34
CA ASN A 9 -8.75 7.94 7.13
C ASN A 9 -8.85 9.25 7.92
N ASP A 10 -9.77 10.11 7.48
CA ASP A 10 -10.12 11.31 8.23
C ASP A 10 -10.68 10.94 9.61
N THR A 11 -10.37 11.78 10.60
CA THR A 11 -10.90 11.74 11.97
C THR A 11 -11.28 13.16 12.39
N ASP A 12 -11.96 13.32 13.52
CA ASP A 12 -12.40 14.64 14.02
C ASP A 12 -11.24 15.64 14.21
N SER A 13 -10.02 15.14 14.47
CA SER A 13 -8.83 15.97 14.72
C SER A 13 -7.77 15.92 13.61
N PHE A 14 -8.01 15.17 12.53
CA PHE A 14 -7.02 14.97 11.46
C PHE A 14 -7.70 14.73 10.12
N THR A 15 -7.37 15.56 9.14
CA THR A 15 -7.71 15.32 7.73
C THR A 15 -6.57 14.56 7.08
N GLY A 16 -6.84 13.32 6.67
CA GLY A 16 -5.89 12.46 5.99
C GLY A 16 -5.72 12.84 4.52
N GLU A 17 -4.81 12.15 3.85
CA GLU A 17 -4.49 12.45 2.45
C GLU A 17 -5.50 11.84 1.47
N LYS A 18 -6.34 10.88 1.90
CA LYS A 18 -7.32 10.21 1.01
C LYS A 18 -8.34 11.17 0.41
N THR A 19 -8.72 12.21 1.15
CA THR A 19 -9.70 13.21 0.72
C THR A 19 -9.05 14.42 0.03
N ALA A 20 -7.71 14.45 -0.09
CA ALA A 20 -7.01 15.47 -0.87
C ALA A 20 -7.46 15.46 -2.34
N SER A 21 -7.49 16.62 -2.98
CA SER A 21 -8.08 16.78 -4.32
C SER A 21 -7.45 15.89 -5.40
N GLN A 22 -6.17 15.56 -5.28
CA GLN A 22 -5.45 14.69 -6.20
C GLN A 22 -5.74 13.19 -5.97
N ASN A 23 -6.20 12.83 -4.77
CA ASN A 23 -6.37 11.46 -4.32
C ASN A 23 -7.84 11.02 -4.31
N ALA A 24 -8.75 11.94 -3.96
CA ALA A 24 -10.17 11.71 -3.88
C ALA A 24 -10.72 11.25 -5.25
N ASN A 25 -11.45 10.13 -5.26
CA ASN A 25 -11.98 9.49 -6.46
C ASN A 25 -10.91 9.11 -7.52
N SER A 26 -9.63 9.00 -7.11
CA SER A 26 -8.50 8.69 -8.00
C SER A 26 -7.69 7.51 -7.48
N LEU A 27 -7.13 7.62 -6.27
CA LEU A 27 -6.39 6.53 -5.63
C LEU A 27 -7.32 5.36 -5.30
N ARG A 28 -6.78 4.15 -5.42
CA ARG A 28 -7.51 2.88 -5.29
C ARG A 28 -6.60 1.77 -4.76
N GLY A 29 -7.19 0.66 -4.34
CA GLY A 29 -6.47 -0.51 -3.82
C GLY A 29 -6.24 -0.51 -2.31
N PHE A 30 -6.91 0.38 -1.55
CA PHE A 30 -6.81 0.41 -0.09
C PHE A 30 -7.27 -0.91 0.55
N ASP A 31 -8.32 -1.51 0.01
CA ASP A 31 -8.88 -2.80 0.42
C ASP A 31 -7.89 -3.96 0.24
N VAL A 32 -7.08 -3.92 -0.81
CA VAL A 32 -6.01 -4.90 -1.04
C VAL A 32 -4.94 -4.79 0.05
N ILE A 33 -4.54 -3.56 0.40
CA ILE A 33 -3.56 -3.33 1.48
C ILE A 33 -4.12 -3.77 2.84
N ASP A 34 -5.39 -3.48 3.14
CA ASP A 34 -6.06 -3.93 4.36
C ASP A 34 -6.10 -5.46 4.47
N ASN A 35 -6.37 -6.14 3.35
CA ASN A 35 -6.39 -7.60 3.31
C ASN A 35 -5.01 -8.20 3.56
N ILE A 36 -3.95 -7.66 2.93
CA ILE A 36 -2.57 -8.11 3.15
C ILE A 36 -2.18 -7.89 4.61
N LYS A 37 -2.45 -6.69 5.15
CA LYS A 37 -2.14 -6.37 6.56
C LYS A 37 -2.85 -7.31 7.52
N SER A 38 -4.13 -7.63 7.29
CA SER A 38 -4.89 -8.57 8.12
C SER A 38 -4.28 -9.98 8.15
N GLN A 39 -3.86 -10.49 6.99
CA GLN A 39 -3.19 -11.79 6.90
C GLN A 39 -1.83 -11.79 7.60
N LEU A 40 -1.06 -10.70 7.44
CA LEU A 40 0.23 -10.54 8.11
C LEU A 40 0.09 -10.41 9.62
N GLU A 41 -0.88 -9.65 10.12
CA GLU A 41 -1.13 -9.55 11.56
C GLU A 41 -1.59 -10.88 12.18
N THR A 42 -2.25 -11.73 11.40
CA THR A 42 -2.58 -13.10 11.84
C THR A 42 -1.32 -13.98 11.97
N SER A 43 -0.33 -13.77 11.09
CA SER A 43 0.88 -14.61 11.01
C SER A 43 2.04 -14.08 11.88
N CYS A 44 2.20 -12.77 11.95
CA CYS A 44 3.27 -12.05 12.64
C CYS A 44 2.77 -10.70 13.20
N PRO A 45 2.04 -10.72 14.34
CA PRO A 45 1.44 -9.52 14.92
C PRO A 45 2.44 -8.39 15.19
N GLY A 46 2.16 -7.19 14.71
CA GLY A 46 2.95 -5.98 14.97
C GLY A 46 4.34 -5.94 14.33
N VAL A 47 4.67 -6.89 13.43
CA VAL A 47 6.02 -6.98 12.85
C VAL A 47 6.15 -6.17 11.57
N VAL A 48 5.21 -6.31 10.63
CA VAL A 48 5.31 -5.70 9.31
C VAL A 48 4.62 -4.35 9.28
N SER A 49 5.34 -3.28 8.92
CA SER A 49 4.75 -1.94 8.83
C SER A 49 3.88 -1.78 7.57
N CYS A 50 2.88 -0.89 7.62
CA CYS A 50 2.07 -0.60 6.44
C CYS A 50 2.88 0.06 5.32
N ALA A 51 3.95 0.78 5.66
CA ALA A 51 4.87 1.38 4.70
C ALA A 51 5.62 0.29 3.92
N ASP A 52 6.11 -0.75 4.61
CA ASP A 52 6.81 -1.87 3.97
C ASP A 52 5.88 -2.68 3.06
N ILE A 53 4.61 -2.85 3.44
CA ILE A 53 3.62 -3.51 2.58
C ILE A 53 3.51 -2.78 1.24
N ILE A 54 3.33 -1.45 1.25
CA ILE A 54 3.25 -0.68 0.00
C ILE A 54 4.57 -0.77 -0.78
N ALA A 55 5.71 -0.67 -0.09
CA ALA A 55 7.02 -0.70 -0.71
C ALA A 55 7.33 -2.04 -1.41
N ILE A 56 6.79 -3.16 -0.91
CA ILE A 56 6.94 -4.50 -1.51
C ILE A 56 5.88 -4.75 -2.59
N VAL A 57 4.61 -4.43 -2.33
CA VAL A 57 3.50 -4.74 -3.25
C VAL A 57 3.57 -3.88 -4.52
N ALA A 58 4.07 -2.65 -4.45
CA ALA A 58 4.20 -1.78 -5.62
C ALA A 58 5.10 -2.37 -6.73
N PRO A 59 6.36 -2.78 -6.47
CA PRO A 59 7.17 -3.45 -7.47
C PRO A 59 6.62 -4.83 -7.86
N ASP A 60 6.07 -5.61 -6.92
CA ASP A 60 5.44 -6.91 -7.24
C ASP A 60 4.28 -6.75 -8.23
N SER A 61 3.50 -5.68 -8.09
CA SER A 61 2.41 -5.34 -9.02
C SER A 61 2.95 -5.04 -10.42
N VAL A 62 4.07 -4.31 -10.53
CA VAL A 62 4.74 -4.01 -11.81
C VAL A 62 5.23 -5.30 -12.48
N VAL A 63 5.84 -6.21 -11.71
CA VAL A 63 6.26 -7.53 -12.20
C VAL A 63 5.05 -8.31 -12.72
N ALA A 64 3.96 -8.36 -11.94
CA ALA A 64 2.74 -9.08 -12.29
C ALA A 64 2.10 -8.56 -13.60
N VAL A 65 1.97 -7.24 -13.77
CA VAL A 65 1.36 -6.68 -15.00
C VAL A 65 2.28 -6.74 -16.22
N SER A 66 3.59 -6.91 -16.02
CA SER A 66 4.58 -6.96 -17.10
C SER A 66 4.86 -8.36 -17.62
N ASN A 67 4.14 -9.39 -17.14
CA ASN A 67 4.46 -10.79 -17.41
C ASN A 67 5.91 -11.16 -17.04
N GLY A 68 6.40 -10.62 -15.92
CA GLY A 68 7.76 -10.90 -15.44
C GLY A 68 8.88 -10.22 -16.25
N HIS A 69 8.57 -9.27 -17.13
CA HIS A 69 9.60 -8.56 -17.90
C HIS A 69 10.52 -7.72 -17.00
N TRP A 70 9.98 -7.10 -15.95
CA TRP A 70 10.77 -6.27 -15.03
C TRP A 70 11.61 -7.09 -14.05
N ASP A 71 11.20 -8.33 -13.75
CA ASP A 71 12.00 -9.26 -12.94
C ASP A 71 13.28 -9.69 -13.69
N LYS A 72 13.18 -9.88 -15.02
CA LYS A 72 14.33 -10.19 -15.89
C LYS A 72 15.35 -9.07 -16.05
N HIS A 73 15.04 -7.84 -15.63
CA HIS A 73 15.98 -6.71 -15.77
C HIS A 73 16.93 -6.59 -14.58
N TYR A 74 16.67 -7.33 -13.50
CA TYR A 74 17.53 -7.39 -12.31
C TYR A 74 18.41 -8.66 -12.26
N TYR A 75 18.46 -9.45 -13.35
CA TYR A 75 19.40 -10.55 -13.59
C TYR A 75 20.24 -10.32 -14.85
#